data_AF-A0A495SEH2-F1
#
_entry.id   AF-A0A495SEH2-F1
#
_cell.length_a   1.000
_cell.length_b   1.000
_cell.length_c   1.000
_cell.angle_alpha   90.00
_cell.angle_beta   90.00
_cell.angle_gamma   90.00
#
_symmetry.space_group_name_H-M   'P 1'
#
loop_
_entity.id
_entity.type
_entity.pdbx_description
1 polymer ?
#
loop_
_entity_poly.entity_id
_entity_poly.type
_entity_poly.pdbx_seq_one_letter_code
_entity_poly.pdbx_strand_id
1 'polypeptide(L)'
;MPKSELTVKDRKEFEKTKNFYYLEGNNETTNVVIENGRWMDIFPDNTFSKTKFKWFGKDNEFELEFIESTNLNRKGYSRKGDKYFYKIIRKEKKYFEVAAQIPNQEQILLFKLYIK
;
A
#
# COMPACT_ATOMS: atom_id res chain seq x y z
N MET A 1 -4.69 6.33 13.21
CA MET A 1 -4.03 6.83 11.98
C MET A 1 -3.79 8.32 12.10
N PRO A 2 -2.61 8.85 11.71
CA PRO A 2 -2.35 10.29 11.69
C PRO A 2 -3.34 11.05 10.81
N LYS A 3 -3.46 12.37 10.99
CA LYS A 3 -4.29 13.22 10.13
C LYS A 3 -3.66 13.32 8.73
N SER A 4 -4.49 13.28 7.69
CA SER A 4 -4.04 13.52 6.33
C SER A 4 -3.93 15.03 6.05
N GLU A 5 -2.81 15.43 5.45
CA GLU A 5 -2.55 16.75 4.88
C GLU A 5 -2.66 16.71 3.34
N LEU A 6 -3.01 15.55 2.78
CA LEU A 6 -3.06 15.33 1.34
C LEU A 6 -4.19 16.15 0.71
N THR A 7 -3.85 16.93 -0.32
CA THR A 7 -4.84 17.72 -1.05
C THR A 7 -5.64 16.86 -2.04
N VAL A 8 -6.77 17.39 -2.51
CA VAL A 8 -7.56 16.76 -3.59
C VAL A 8 -6.73 16.57 -4.87
N LYS A 9 -5.80 17.50 -5.16
CA LYS A 9 -4.91 17.40 -6.32
C LYS A 9 -3.93 16.24 -6.17
N ASP A 10 -3.34 16.09 -4.98
CA ASP A 10 -2.36 15.03 -4.71
C ASP A 10 -3.02 13.65 -4.72
N ARG A 11 -4.26 13.53 -4.20
CA ARG A 11 -5.03 12.29 -4.30
C ARG A 11 -5.31 11.90 -5.75
N LYS A 12 -5.74 12.86 -6.58
CA LYS A 12 -5.98 12.61 -8.02
C LYS A 12 -4.70 12.20 -8.75
N GLU A 13 -3.54 12.68 -8.31
CA GLU A 13 -2.26 12.24 -8.85
C GLU A 13 -1.95 10.81 -8.44
N PHE A 14 -2.11 10.46 -7.15
CA PHE A 14 -1.96 9.08 -6.69
C PHE A 14 -2.87 8.13 -7.48
N GLU A 15 -4.14 8.48 -7.68
CA GLU A 15 -5.12 7.66 -8.42
C GLU A 15 -4.75 7.45 -9.90
N LYS A 16 -3.96 8.35 -10.49
CA LYS A 16 -3.48 8.25 -11.88
C LYS A 16 -2.14 7.52 -11.99
N THR A 17 -1.33 7.56 -10.94
CA THR A 17 -0.04 6.88 -10.90
C THR A 17 -0.26 5.38 -10.71
N LYS A 18 0.28 4.58 -11.62
CA LYS A 18 0.14 3.13 -11.57
C LYS A 18 1.30 2.43 -10.88
N ASN A 19 2.50 2.98 -11.00
CA ASN A 19 3.73 2.31 -10.62
C ASN A 19 4.38 3.03 -9.45
N PHE A 20 4.66 2.27 -8.40
CA PHE A 20 5.33 2.73 -7.21
C PHE A 20 6.37 1.71 -6.76
N TYR A 21 7.07 2.04 -5.69
CA TYR A 21 7.84 1.09 -4.91
C TYR A 21 7.97 1.53 -3.45
N TYR A 22 8.30 0.60 -2.57
CA TYR A 22 8.75 0.91 -1.22
C TYR A 22 10.00 0.10 -0.88
N LEU A 23 10.75 0.58 0.11
CA LEU A 23 11.93 -0.12 0.63
C LEU A 23 11.52 -0.95 1.84
N GLU A 24 11.91 -2.22 1.84
CA GLU A 24 11.75 -3.11 2.97
C GLU A 24 12.82 -2.85 4.04
N GLY A 25 12.65 -3.43 5.23
CA GLY A 25 13.58 -3.25 6.35
C GLY A 25 15.02 -3.70 6.06
N ASN A 26 15.21 -4.56 5.06
CA ASN A 26 16.51 -5.00 4.55
C ASN A 26 17.02 -4.18 3.34
N ASN A 27 16.37 -3.05 3.02
CA ASN A 27 16.60 -2.21 1.84
C ASN A 27 16.30 -2.87 0.48
N GLU A 28 15.70 -4.06 0.45
CA GLU A 28 15.16 -4.59 -0.80
C GLU A 28 14.00 -3.74 -1.28
N THR A 29 13.85 -3.69 -2.60
CA THR A 29 12.79 -2.91 -3.24
C THR A 29 11.62 -3.82 -3.58
N THR A 30 10.46 -3.52 -3.02
CA THR A 30 9.19 -4.11 -3.44
C THR A 30 8.48 -3.14 -4.36
N ASN A 31 8.21 -3.61 -5.59
CA ASN A 31 7.51 -2.81 -6.58
C ASN A 31 6.01 -2.93 -6.36
N VAL A 32 5.28 -1.85 -6.60
CA VAL A 32 3.84 -1.81 -6.43
C VAL A 32 3.20 -1.38 -7.74
N VAL A 33 2.23 -2.16 -8.20
CA VAL A 33 1.37 -1.82 -9.33
C VAL A 33 -0.07 -1.66 -8.84
N ILE A 34 -0.64 -0.48 -9.04
CA ILE A 34 -2.04 -0.16 -8.72
C ILE A 34 -2.80 0.07 -10.01
N GLU A 35 -3.69 -0.86 -10.35
CA GLU A 35 -4.57 -0.73 -11.50
C GLU A 35 -5.82 -1.59 -11.36
N ASN A 36 -6.91 -1.17 -12.01
CA ASN A 36 -8.16 -1.93 -12.09
C ASN A 36 -8.69 -2.40 -10.72
N GLY A 37 -8.58 -1.54 -9.69
CA GLY A 37 -9.00 -1.86 -8.32
C GLY A 37 -8.15 -2.94 -7.64
N ARG A 38 -6.90 -3.12 -8.07
CA ARG A 38 -5.94 -4.04 -7.46
C ARG A 38 -4.69 -3.32 -7.05
N TRP A 39 -4.11 -3.76 -5.94
CA TRP A 39 -2.77 -3.43 -5.51
C TRP A 39 -1.95 -4.71 -5.52
N MET A 40 -0.85 -4.70 -6.25
CA MET A 40 0.02 -5.85 -6.42
C MET A 40 1.44 -5.50 -6.01
N ASP A 41 1.91 -6.17 -4.96
CA ASP A 41 3.29 -6.13 -4.52
C ASP A 41 4.08 -7.18 -5.32
N ILE A 42 5.18 -6.76 -5.95
CA ILE A 42 6.08 -7.60 -6.73
C ILE A 42 7.44 -7.58 -6.04
N PHE A 43 7.84 -8.73 -5.52
CA PHE A 43 9.04 -8.92 -4.71
C PHE A 43 10.30 -9.10 -5.60
N PRO A 44 11.52 -9.01 -5.03
CA PRO A 44 12.76 -9.15 -5.79
C PRO A 44 12.91 -10.49 -6.54
N ASP A 45 12.30 -11.56 -6.01
CA ASP A 45 12.27 -12.90 -6.62
C ASP A 45 11.18 -13.07 -7.70
N ASN A 46 10.51 -11.98 -8.11
CA ASN A 46 9.38 -11.92 -9.05
C ASN A 46 8.11 -12.66 -8.60
N THR A 47 8.05 -13.13 -7.36
CA THR A 47 6.78 -13.53 -6.78
C THR A 47 5.93 -12.31 -6.42
N PHE A 48 4.65 -12.50 -6.14
CA PHE A 48 3.74 -11.39 -5.88
C PHE A 48 2.76 -11.68 -4.75
N SER A 49 2.25 -10.59 -4.16
CA SER A 49 1.04 -10.57 -3.35
C SER A 49 0.01 -9.68 -4.03
N LYS A 50 -1.24 -10.13 -4.06
CA LYS A 50 -2.34 -9.41 -4.72
C LYS A 50 -3.44 -9.11 -3.72
N THR A 51 -3.92 -7.87 -3.75
CA THR A 51 -5.05 -7.41 -2.94
C THR A 51 -6.06 -6.67 -3.80
N LYS A 52 -7.32 -6.62 -3.35
CA LYS A 52 -8.30 -5.65 -3.87
C LYS A 52 -8.01 -4.32 -3.23
N PHE A 53 -7.90 -3.28 -4.04
CA PHE A 53 -7.69 -1.90 -3.62
C PHE A 53 -9.01 -1.14 -3.70
N LYS A 54 -9.40 -0.50 -2.60
CA LYS A 54 -10.61 0.33 -2.55
C LYS A 54 -10.42 1.54 -1.65
N TRP A 55 -10.62 2.74 -2.19
CA TRP A 55 -10.77 3.95 -1.38
C TRP A 55 -11.97 3.83 -0.44
N PHE A 56 -11.80 4.26 0.80
CA PHE A 56 -12.89 4.37 1.76
C PHE A 56 -12.85 5.74 2.46
N GLY A 57 -14.01 6.23 2.87
CA GLY A 57 -14.11 7.47 3.62
C GLY A 57 -13.69 8.73 2.86
N LYS A 58 -13.58 9.83 3.61
CA LYS A 58 -13.26 11.17 3.08
C LYS A 58 -11.82 11.60 3.40
N ASP A 59 -11.10 10.87 4.26
CA ASP A 59 -9.79 11.28 4.82
C ASP A 59 -8.59 10.58 4.15
N ASN A 60 -8.66 10.41 2.82
CA ASN A 60 -7.61 9.79 2.00
C ASN A 60 -7.21 8.38 2.46
N GLU A 61 -8.22 7.60 2.85
CA GLU A 61 -8.06 6.24 3.36
C GLU A 61 -8.40 5.21 2.30
N PHE A 62 -7.70 4.07 2.31
CA PHE A 62 -7.99 2.96 1.42
C PHE A 62 -7.78 1.62 2.11
N GLU A 63 -8.57 0.64 1.71
CA GLU A 63 -8.54 -0.72 2.22
C GLU A 63 -7.87 -1.61 1.17
N LEU A 64 -7.00 -2.50 1.66
CA LEU A 64 -6.48 -3.62 0.89
C LEU A 64 -7.08 -4.92 1.43
N GLU A 65 -7.80 -5.66 0.59
CA GLU A 65 -8.33 -7.00 0.93
C GLU A 65 -7.47 -8.07 0.26
N PHE A 66 -6.87 -8.96 1.05
CA PHE A 66 -5.96 -10.00 0.56
C PHE A 66 -6.67 -11.01 -0.34
N ILE A 67 -6.09 -11.27 -1.52
CA ILE A 67 -6.58 -12.27 -2.47
C ILE A 67 -5.69 -13.51 -2.41
N GLU A 68 -4.39 -13.35 -2.71
CA GLU A 68 -3.42 -14.44 -2.86
C GLU A 68 -1.98 -13.94 -2.80
N SER A 69 -1.04 -14.85 -2.55
CA SER A 69 0.40 -14.62 -2.71
C SER A 69 1.08 -15.87 -3.26
N THR A 70 2.00 -15.68 -4.19
CA THR A 70 2.87 -16.75 -4.71
C THR A 70 4.20 -16.83 -3.96
N ASN A 71 4.51 -15.83 -3.12
CA ASN A 71 5.73 -15.81 -2.33
C ASN A 71 5.65 -16.83 -1.18
N LEU A 72 6.61 -17.75 -1.12
CA LEU A 72 6.62 -18.84 -0.13
C LEU A 72 6.71 -18.35 1.32
N ASN A 73 7.42 -17.24 1.54
CA ASN A 73 7.59 -16.65 2.87
C ASN A 73 6.40 -15.78 3.28
N ARG A 74 5.73 -15.11 2.32
CA ARG A 74 4.61 -14.19 2.60
C ARG A 74 3.24 -14.83 2.59
N LYS A 75 3.03 -15.94 1.85
CA LYS A 75 1.71 -16.58 1.70
C LYS A 75 1.06 -17.01 3.03
N GLY A 76 1.86 -17.21 4.08
CA GLY A 76 1.38 -17.57 5.41
C GLY A 76 0.99 -16.38 6.30
N TYR A 77 1.28 -15.14 5.91
CA TYR A 77 1.03 -13.95 6.72
C TYR A 77 -0.41 -13.47 6.67
N SER A 78 -1.16 -13.88 5.65
CA SER A 78 -2.51 -13.41 5.37
C SER A 78 -3.40 -14.57 4.93
N ARG A 79 -4.67 -14.51 5.31
CA ARG A 79 -5.75 -15.37 4.79
C ARG A 79 -6.55 -14.59 3.77
N LYS A 80 -7.10 -15.28 2.77
CA LYS A 80 -7.97 -14.66 1.76
C LYS A 80 -9.14 -13.95 2.45
N GLY A 81 -9.34 -12.67 2.14
CA GLY A 81 -10.35 -11.81 2.76
C GLY A 81 -9.85 -10.99 3.95
N ASP A 82 -8.61 -11.19 4.42
CA ASP A 82 -8.00 -10.31 5.42
C ASP A 82 -7.94 -8.87 4.89
N LYS A 83 -8.24 -7.91 5.76
CA LYS A 83 -8.35 -6.49 5.41
C LYS A 83 -7.31 -5.67 6.14
N TYR A 84 -6.69 -4.75 5.42
CA TYR A 84 -5.68 -3.84 5.93
C TYR A 84 -6.08 -2.41 5.60
N PHE A 85 -5.92 -1.51 6.57
CA PHE A 85 -6.41 -0.14 6.45
C PHE A 85 -5.24 0.82 6.33
N TYR A 86 -5.27 1.64 5.29
CA TYR A 86 -4.21 2.58 4.98
C TYR A 86 -4.75 4.00 4.91
N LYS A 87 -3.85 4.95 5.13
CA LYS A 87 -4.09 6.37 4.92
C LYS A 87 -2.87 7.01 4.29
N ILE A 88 -3.09 7.79 3.25
CA ILE A 88 -2.05 8.66 2.72
C ILE A 88 -1.99 9.91 3.57
N ILE A 89 -0.86 10.13 4.24
CA ILE A 89 -0.68 11.25 5.15
C ILE A 89 -0.38 12.51 4.37
N ARG A 90 0.66 12.48 3.53
CA ARG A 90 1.10 13.63 2.74
C ARG A 90 1.82 13.19 1.49
N LYS A 91 2.02 14.13 0.59
CA LYS A 91 2.80 13.96 -0.63
C LYS A 91 4.08 14.81 -0.55
N GLU A 92 5.18 14.16 -0.89
CA GLU A 92 6.46 14.80 -1.18
C GLU A 92 6.77 14.70 -2.67
N LYS A 93 7.78 15.42 -3.15
CA LYS A 93 8.11 15.49 -4.59
C LYS A 93 8.30 14.11 -5.25
N LYS A 94 8.80 13.12 -4.51
CA LYS A 94 9.15 11.78 -5.03
C LYS A 94 8.34 10.63 -4.42
N TYR A 95 7.54 10.88 -3.39
CA TYR A 95 6.88 9.81 -2.66
C TYR A 95 5.63 10.30 -1.92
N PHE A 96 4.79 9.36 -1.55
CA PHE A 96 3.71 9.54 -0.59
C PHE A 96 4.13 8.94 0.75
N GLU A 97 3.86 9.63 1.84
CA GLU A 97 3.97 9.03 3.17
C GLU A 97 2.66 8.34 3.51
N VAL A 98 2.74 7.06 3.85
CA VAL A 98 1.57 6.20 4.05
C VAL A 98 1.62 5.59 5.44
N ALA A 99 0.49 5.65 6.14
CA ALA A 99 0.26 4.87 7.34
C ALA A 99 -0.49 3.59 6.99
N ALA A 100 -0.13 2.50 7.66
CA ALA A 100 -0.84 1.22 7.63
C ALA A 100 -1.22 0.81 9.05
N GLN A 101 -2.47 0.40 9.21
CA GLN A 101 -2.99 -0.24 10.41
C GLN A 101 -3.35 -1.68 10.05
N ILE A 102 -2.60 -2.61 10.65
CA ILE A 102 -2.80 -4.05 10.48
C ILE A 102 -3.70 -4.53 11.63
N PRO A 103 -4.81 -5.24 11.36
CA PRO A 103 -5.64 -5.80 12.42
C PRO A 103 -4.81 -6.66 13.39
N ASN A 104 -5.12 -6.56 14.67
CA ASN A 104 -4.43 -7.28 15.75
C ASN A 104 -2.96 -6.85 15.97
N GLN A 105 -2.53 -5.73 15.38
CA GLN A 105 -1.27 -5.07 15.73
C GLN A 105 -1.58 -3.71 16.36
N GLU A 106 -0.95 -3.43 17.50
CA GLU A 106 -1.13 -2.14 18.20
C GLU A 106 -0.40 -0.99 17.50
N GLN A 107 0.64 -1.32 16.73
CA GLN A 107 1.51 -0.33 16.10
C GLN A 107 0.97 0.08 14.72
N ILE A 108 1.03 1.37 14.44
CA ILE A 108 0.84 1.93 13.10
C ILE A 108 2.19 1.91 12.39
N LEU A 109 2.24 1.30 11.22
CA LEU A 109 3.42 1.30 10.38
C LEU A 109 3.41 2.55 9.49
N LEU A 110 4.53 3.26 9.45
CA LEU A 110 4.73 4.40 8.55
C LEU A 110 5.80 4.04 7.53
N PHE A 111 5.52 4.30 6.26
CA PHE A 111 6.48 4.04 5.20
C PHE A 111 6.32 5.03 4.04
N LYS A 112 7.35 5.07 3.19
CA LYS A 112 7.38 5.89 1.99
C LYS A 112 7.04 5.02 0.78
N LEU A 113 6.00 5.43 0.05
CA LEU A 113 5.64 4.86 -1.24
C LEU A 113 6.14 5.79 -2.34
N TYR A 114 7.26 5.43 -2.94
CA TYR A 114 7.94 6.20 -3.96
C TYR A 114 7.26 6.06 -5.32
N ILE A 115 7.20 7.18 -6.06
CA ILE A 115 6.67 7.25 -7.42
C ILE A 115 7.76 6.76 -8.38
N LYS A 116 7.40 5.90 -9.34
CA LYS A 116 8.28 5.51 -10.45
C LYS A 116 8.13 6.42 -11.66
#